data_AF-A0A7J4M6V4-F1
#
_entry.id   AF-A0A7J4M6V4-F1
#
_cell.length_a   1.000
_cell.length_b   1.000
_cell.length_c   1.000
_cell.angle_alpha   90.00
_cell.angle_beta   90.00
_cell.angle_gamma   90.00
#
_symmetry.space_group_name_H-M   'P 1'
#
loop_
_entity.id
_entity.type
_entity.pdbx_description
1 polymer ?
#
loop_
_entity_poly.entity_id
_entity_poly.type
_entity_poly.pdbx_seq_one_letter_code
_entity_poly.pdbx_strand_id
1 'polypeptide(L)'
;MEKLIIIGGGVSGWTAAIYAARANLEPLIFTGLEIGGQLMLTTEVENFPGFPEGIKGPELMQNLKKQAEKFGARVVPKSVTGFKKIKEGYEVLVGKEKFSSKIVIISTGASARWLGIPGEKKYQGRGLHTCATCDGFFYKNKEILVVGGGDSACEEANFLTKFAKKVTIVHRKDNLRASKIMRERVEKNPKIEFMWDSEIVE
;
A
#
# COMPACT_ATOMS: atom_id res chain seq x y z
N MET A 1 -9.12 7.87 -29.45
CA MET A 1 -7.92 8.16 -28.66
C MET A 1 -8.37 8.89 -27.41
N GLU A 2 -8.02 8.39 -26.24
CA GLU A 2 -8.42 8.94 -24.95
C GLU A 2 -7.65 10.25 -24.64
N LYS A 3 -8.29 11.16 -23.90
CA LYS A 3 -7.60 12.36 -23.38
C LYS A 3 -6.67 11.94 -22.23
N LEU A 4 -7.14 11.06 -21.36
CA LEU A 4 -6.43 10.59 -20.17
C LEU A 4 -6.80 9.14 -19.85
N ILE A 5 -5.77 8.31 -19.65
CA ILE A 5 -5.90 6.98 -19.06
C ILE A 5 -5.24 7.00 -17.67
N ILE A 6 -5.88 6.38 -16.69
CA ILE A 6 -5.37 6.19 -15.33
C ILE A 6 -5.18 4.69 -15.11
N ILE A 7 -4.02 4.29 -14.59
CA ILE A 7 -3.68 2.88 -14.36
C ILE A 7 -3.56 2.64 -12.85
N GLY A 8 -4.56 1.99 -12.26
CA GLY A 8 -4.60 1.55 -10.87
C GLY A 8 -5.79 2.13 -10.10
N GLY A 9 -6.58 1.26 -9.46
CA GLY A 9 -7.82 1.59 -8.75
C GLY A 9 -7.68 1.79 -7.24
N GLY A 10 -6.58 2.38 -6.78
CA GLY A 10 -6.36 2.79 -5.39
C GLY A 10 -6.82 4.23 -5.12
N VAL A 11 -6.60 4.74 -3.90
CA VAL A 11 -6.95 6.12 -3.50
C VAL A 11 -6.41 7.15 -4.52
N SER A 12 -5.12 7.05 -4.86
CA SER A 12 -4.48 7.93 -5.84
C SER A 12 -5.20 7.93 -7.20
N GLY A 13 -5.56 6.76 -7.72
CA GLY A 13 -6.24 6.62 -9.01
C GLY A 13 -7.65 7.19 -8.98
N TRP A 14 -8.42 6.92 -7.92
CA TRP A 14 -9.76 7.49 -7.77
C TRP A 14 -9.74 9.01 -7.60
N THR A 15 -8.81 9.55 -6.80
CA THR A 15 -8.66 11.00 -6.66
C THR A 15 -8.32 11.63 -8.02
N ALA A 16 -7.38 11.06 -8.77
CA ALA A 16 -7.06 11.54 -10.12
C ALA A 16 -8.28 11.48 -11.06
N ALA A 17 -9.06 10.40 -11.01
CA ALA A 17 -10.26 10.23 -11.81
C ALA A 17 -11.35 11.26 -11.45
N ILE A 18 -11.58 11.53 -10.16
CA ILE A 18 -12.55 12.53 -9.69
C ILE A 18 -12.20 13.91 -10.26
N TYR A 19 -10.95 14.35 -10.12
CA TYR A 19 -10.53 15.66 -10.60
C TYR A 19 -10.55 15.76 -12.12
N ALA A 20 -10.07 14.75 -12.83
CA ALA A 20 -10.07 14.73 -14.28
C ALA A 20 -11.50 14.71 -14.87
N ALA A 21 -12.40 13.95 -14.26
CA ALA A 21 -13.79 13.87 -14.68
C ALA A 21 -14.50 15.23 -14.49
N ARG A 22 -14.28 15.89 -13.35
CA ARG A 22 -14.77 17.25 -13.08
C ARG A 22 -14.22 18.30 -14.06
N ALA A 23 -13.04 18.07 -14.61
CA ALA A 23 -12.43 18.91 -15.64
C ALA A 23 -12.86 18.55 -17.07
N ASN A 24 -13.87 17.69 -17.26
CA ASN A 24 -14.36 17.23 -18.57
C ASN A 24 -13.27 16.55 -19.43
N LEU A 25 -12.32 15.86 -18.79
CA LEU A 25 -11.28 15.06 -19.46
C LEU A 25 -11.71 13.62 -19.73
N GLU A 26 -12.93 13.23 -19.32
CA GLU A 26 -13.54 11.91 -19.60
C GLU A 26 -12.60 10.72 -19.28
N PRO A 27 -12.02 10.67 -18.06
CA PRO A 27 -10.93 9.75 -17.75
C PRO A 27 -11.38 8.29 -17.85
N LEU A 28 -10.52 7.46 -18.47
CA LEU A 28 -10.65 6.01 -18.47
C LEU A 28 -9.70 5.41 -17.44
N ILE A 29 -10.22 4.72 -16.43
CA ILE A 29 -9.42 4.09 -15.39
C ILE A 29 -9.41 2.57 -15.53
N PHE A 30 -8.21 2.00 -15.61
CA PHE A 30 -7.98 0.56 -15.51
C PHE A 30 -7.64 0.19 -14.07
N THR A 31 -8.52 -0.53 -13.39
CA THR A 31 -8.34 -0.80 -11.95
C THR A 31 -7.45 -1.99 -11.65
N GLY A 32 -7.21 -2.86 -12.63
CA GLY A 32 -6.73 -4.22 -12.39
C GLY A 32 -7.81 -5.12 -11.79
N LEU A 33 -7.41 -6.34 -11.45
CA LEU A 33 -8.29 -7.35 -10.82
C LEU A 33 -8.58 -7.02 -9.35
N GLU A 34 -7.62 -6.41 -8.65
CA GLU A 34 -7.75 -6.00 -7.25
C GLU A 34 -8.25 -4.55 -7.16
N ILE A 35 -9.56 -4.36 -7.36
CA ILE A 35 -10.20 -3.05 -7.27
C ILE A 35 -10.14 -2.56 -5.82
N GLY A 36 -9.58 -1.36 -5.59
CA GLY A 36 -9.48 -0.76 -4.25
C GLY A 36 -8.05 -0.74 -3.68
N GLY A 37 -7.12 -1.50 -4.27
CA GLY A 37 -5.72 -1.54 -3.80
C GLY A 37 -5.57 -2.08 -2.37
N GLN A 38 -4.49 -1.70 -1.68
CA GLN A 38 -4.15 -2.28 -0.37
C GLN A 38 -5.21 -2.06 0.73
N LEU A 39 -6.02 -1.00 0.64
CA LEU A 39 -7.08 -0.76 1.62
C LEU A 39 -8.20 -1.82 1.58
N MET A 40 -8.24 -2.68 0.56
CA MET A 40 -9.13 -3.85 0.57
C MET A 40 -8.72 -4.90 1.60
N LEU A 41 -7.46 -4.87 2.05
CA LEU A 41 -6.90 -5.83 2.99
C LEU A 41 -6.95 -5.34 4.44
N THR A 42 -7.26 -4.06 4.68
CA THR A 42 -7.42 -3.52 6.03
C THR A 42 -8.87 -3.56 6.48
N THR A 43 -9.07 -3.81 7.77
CA THR A 43 -10.39 -3.82 8.38
C THR A 43 -10.90 -2.40 8.61
N GLU A 44 -10.08 -1.54 9.22
CA GLU A 44 -10.47 -0.20 9.69
C GLU A 44 -9.38 0.83 9.36
N VAL A 45 -9.81 2.05 9.05
CA VAL A 45 -8.95 3.18 8.69
C VAL A 45 -9.36 4.37 9.55
N GLU A 46 -8.50 4.74 10.49
CA GLU A 46 -8.73 5.83 11.44
C GLU A 46 -7.98 7.12 11.08
N ASN A 47 -7.07 7.04 10.10
CA ASN A 47 -6.16 8.14 9.75
C ASN A 47 -6.46 8.78 8.38
N PHE A 48 -7.61 8.46 7.77
CA PHE A 48 -8.08 9.14 6.56
C PHE A 48 -9.02 10.29 6.94
N PRO A 49 -8.72 11.55 6.55
CA PRO A 49 -9.47 12.71 6.98
C PRO A 49 -10.92 12.68 6.48
N GLY A 50 -11.84 13.15 7.32
CA GLY A 50 -13.28 13.18 7.03
C GLY A 50 -14.10 12.04 7.64
N PHE A 51 -13.46 11.09 8.33
CA PHE A 51 -14.10 9.98 9.02
C PHE A 51 -13.69 9.96 10.51
N PRO A 52 -14.30 10.80 11.37
CA PRO A 52 -13.90 10.93 12.77
C PRO A 52 -14.15 9.67 13.59
N GLU A 53 -15.14 8.84 13.23
CA GLU A 53 -15.35 7.52 13.83
C GLU A 53 -14.59 6.39 13.12
N GLY A 54 -13.71 6.70 12.16
CA GLY A 54 -13.06 5.72 11.29
C GLY A 54 -13.99 5.19 10.19
N ILE A 55 -13.42 4.41 9.27
CA ILE A 55 -14.15 3.77 8.17
C ILE A 55 -13.51 2.44 7.79
N LYS A 56 -14.32 1.48 7.33
CA LYS A 56 -13.78 0.24 6.78
C LYS A 56 -13.04 0.49 5.47
N GLY A 57 -11.87 -0.13 5.30
CA GLY A 57 -11.05 0.02 4.09
C GLY A 57 -11.83 -0.21 2.79
N PRO A 58 -12.56 -1.34 2.63
CA PRO A 58 -13.39 -1.59 1.45
C PRO A 58 -14.51 -0.55 1.24
N GLU A 59 -15.08 -0.01 2.32
CA GLU A 59 -16.14 0.99 2.25
C GLU A 59 -15.60 2.34 1.75
N LEU A 60 -14.45 2.77 2.26
CA LEU A 60 -13.74 3.96 1.77
C LEU A 60 -13.45 3.86 0.28
N MET A 61 -12.92 2.71 -0.19
CA MET A 61 -12.63 2.50 -1.61
C MET A 61 -13.89 2.53 -2.48
N GLN A 62 -14.98 1.93 -2.01
CA GLN A 62 -16.26 1.96 -2.72
C GLN A 62 -16.84 3.38 -2.79
N ASN A 63 -16.70 4.19 -1.75
CA ASN A 63 -17.13 5.59 -1.74
C ASN A 63 -16.34 6.43 -2.75
N LEU A 64 -15.01 6.26 -2.80
CA LEU A 64 -14.16 6.94 -3.78
C LEU A 64 -14.51 6.55 -5.22
N LYS A 65 -14.73 5.26 -5.49
CA LYS A 65 -15.17 4.77 -6.80
C LYS A 65 -16.51 5.41 -7.21
N LYS A 66 -17.52 5.36 -6.34
CA LYS A 66 -18.85 5.96 -6.60
C LYS A 66 -18.72 7.46 -6.91
N GLN A 67 -17.85 8.16 -6.20
CA GLN A 67 -17.61 9.59 -6.43
C GLN A 67 -16.97 9.84 -7.81
N ALA A 68 -16.01 9.02 -8.24
CA ALA A 68 -15.42 9.12 -9.57
C ALA A 68 -16.44 8.85 -10.67
N GLU A 69 -17.22 7.77 -10.55
CA GLU A 69 -18.28 7.40 -11.50
C GLU A 69 -19.37 8.48 -11.59
N LYS A 70 -19.77 9.08 -10.45
CA LYS A 70 -20.72 10.20 -10.39
C LYS A 70 -20.31 11.38 -11.28
N PHE A 71 -19.01 11.68 -11.37
CA PHE A 71 -18.51 12.77 -12.20
C PHE A 71 -18.20 12.36 -13.64
N GLY A 72 -18.42 11.09 -14.01
CA GLY A 72 -18.26 10.60 -15.39
C GLY A 72 -16.95 9.86 -15.67
N ALA A 73 -16.22 9.41 -14.64
CA ALA A 73 -15.08 8.52 -14.87
C ALA A 73 -15.57 7.16 -15.38
N ARG A 74 -14.92 6.64 -16.43
CA ARG A 74 -15.22 5.31 -17.00
C ARG A 74 -14.28 4.28 -16.40
N VAL A 75 -14.83 3.23 -15.82
CA VAL A 75 -14.07 2.19 -15.11
C VAL A 75 -13.98 0.92 -15.93
N VAL A 76 -12.76 0.40 -16.11
CA VAL A 76 -12.52 -0.89 -16.76
C VAL A 76 -11.76 -1.82 -15.80
N PRO A 77 -12.39 -2.90 -15.32
CA PRO A 77 -11.76 -3.85 -14.39
C PRO A 77 -10.85 -4.83 -15.12
N LYS A 78 -9.82 -4.31 -15.78
CA LYS A 78 -8.79 -5.09 -16.48
C LYS A 78 -7.40 -4.59 -16.09
N SER A 79 -6.43 -5.51 -16.11
CA SER A 79 -5.03 -5.18 -15.85
C SER A 79 -4.34 -4.69 -17.11
N VAL A 80 -3.66 -3.56 -17.01
CA VAL A 80 -2.73 -3.10 -18.03
C VAL A 80 -1.48 -3.98 -18.00
N THR A 81 -1.12 -4.53 -19.15
CA THR A 81 0.04 -5.43 -19.30
C THR A 81 1.28 -4.70 -19.82
N GLY A 82 1.12 -3.48 -20.33
CA GLY A 82 2.24 -2.64 -20.74
C GLY A 82 1.75 -1.31 -21.31
N PHE A 83 2.69 -0.39 -21.50
CA PHE A 83 2.46 0.82 -22.27
C PHE A 83 3.75 1.23 -22.96
N LYS A 84 3.63 1.98 -24.06
CA LYS A 84 4.78 2.57 -24.74
C LYS A 84 4.44 3.96 -25.25
N LYS A 85 5.46 4.82 -25.30
CA LYS A 85 5.34 6.13 -25.93
C LYS A 85 5.19 5.95 -27.44
N ILE A 86 4.27 6.70 -28.02
CA ILE A 86 4.07 6.81 -29.47
C ILE A 86 4.26 8.28 -29.87
N LYS A 87 4.20 8.59 -31.17
CA LYS A 87 4.43 9.95 -31.69
C LYS A 87 3.55 11.00 -30.99
N GLU A 88 2.28 10.67 -30.76
CA GLU A 88 1.31 11.54 -30.10
C GLU A 88 0.74 10.82 -28.87
N GLY A 89 1.49 10.80 -27.77
CA GLY A 89 1.02 10.22 -26.49
C GLY A 89 1.50 8.78 -26.25
N TYR A 90 0.58 7.90 -25.85
CA TYR A 90 0.89 6.56 -25.36
C TYR A 90 -0.08 5.51 -25.93
N GLU A 91 0.47 4.33 -26.26
CA GLU A 91 -0.29 3.09 -26.46
C GLU A 91 -0.29 2.32 -25.14
N VAL A 92 -1.47 1.91 -24.67
CA VAL A 92 -1.69 1.13 -23.45
C VAL A 92 -2.23 -0.25 -23.84
N LEU A 93 -1.59 -1.30 -23.35
CA LEU A 93 -1.91 -2.69 -23.66
C LEU A 93 -2.71 -3.31 -22.52
N VAL A 94 -3.81 -3.99 -22.86
CA VAL A 94 -4.68 -4.68 -21.91
C VAL A 94 -4.92 -6.08 -22.46
N GLY A 95 -4.02 -7.02 -22.13
CA GLY A 95 -4.01 -8.32 -22.76
C GLY A 95 -3.75 -8.19 -24.28
N LYS A 96 -4.75 -8.54 -25.10
CA LYS A 96 -4.69 -8.40 -26.56
C LYS A 96 -5.26 -7.07 -27.08
N GLU A 97 -5.97 -6.33 -26.24
CA GLU A 97 -6.57 -5.05 -26.60
C GLU A 97 -5.56 -3.91 -26.51
N LYS A 98 -5.74 -2.91 -27.37
CA LYS A 98 -4.90 -1.71 -27.42
C LYS A 98 -5.74 -0.46 -27.26
N PHE A 99 -5.29 0.41 -26.38
CA PHE A 99 -5.85 1.73 -26.15
C PHE A 99 -4.80 2.78 -26.47
N SER A 100 -5.23 3.98 -26.87
CA SER A 100 -4.34 5.12 -27.09
C SER A 100 -4.78 6.28 -26.22
N SER A 101 -3.84 7.02 -25.64
CA SER A 101 -4.13 8.20 -24.81
C SER A 101 -3.10 9.29 -24.99
N LYS A 102 -3.51 10.56 -24.88
CA LYS A 102 -2.57 11.68 -24.84
C LYS A 102 -1.72 11.66 -23.57
N ILE A 103 -2.33 11.32 -22.44
CA ILE A 103 -1.72 11.33 -21.11
C ILE A 103 -2.02 10.01 -20.39
N VAL A 104 -1.04 9.51 -19.63
CA VAL A 104 -1.21 8.36 -18.75
C VAL A 104 -0.80 8.76 -17.34
N ILE A 105 -1.67 8.52 -16.36
CA ILE A 105 -1.33 8.60 -14.92
C ILE A 105 -1.12 7.18 -14.41
N ILE A 106 0.04 6.95 -13.80
CA ILE A 106 0.39 5.67 -13.18
C ILE A 106 0.10 5.77 -11.68
N SER A 107 -0.89 5.00 -11.23
CA SER A 107 -1.36 4.92 -9.84
C SER A 107 -1.50 3.46 -9.39
N THR A 108 -0.59 2.59 -9.87
CA THR A 108 -0.61 1.14 -9.64
C THR A 108 -0.30 0.74 -8.19
N GLY A 109 0.19 1.68 -7.38
CA GLY A 109 0.61 1.43 -6.01
C GLY A 109 1.86 0.56 -5.94
N ALA A 110 2.07 0.01 -4.75
CA ALA A 110 3.04 -1.03 -4.45
C ALA A 110 2.33 -2.11 -3.62
N SER A 111 2.93 -3.29 -3.48
CA SER A 111 2.41 -4.35 -2.60
C SER A 111 3.42 -4.64 -1.51
N ALA A 112 2.93 -4.91 -0.29
CA ALA A 112 3.78 -5.43 0.76
C ALA A 112 4.37 -6.78 0.33
N ARG A 113 5.63 -7.03 0.75
CA ARG A 113 6.27 -8.33 0.56
C ARG A 113 5.97 -9.19 1.77
N TRP A 114 5.34 -10.33 1.52
CA TRP A 114 5.05 -11.36 2.51
C TRP A 114 6.16 -12.41 2.53
N LEU A 115 6.29 -13.14 3.63
CA LEU A 115 7.31 -14.17 3.81
C LEU A 115 6.96 -15.46 3.05
N GLY A 116 5.67 -15.69 2.78
CA GLY A 116 5.17 -16.89 2.11
C GLY A 116 5.11 -18.12 3.03
N ILE A 117 4.93 -17.91 4.33
CA ILE A 117 4.98 -18.98 5.35
C ILE A 117 3.57 -19.47 5.75
N PRO A 118 3.44 -20.69 6.29
CA PRO A 118 2.20 -21.15 6.89
C PRO A 118 1.68 -20.12 7.91
N GLY A 119 0.36 -19.95 7.99
CA GLY A 119 -0.25 -19.04 8.97
C GLY A 119 -0.42 -17.58 8.53
N GLU A 120 0.34 -17.05 7.55
CA GLU A 120 0.25 -15.62 7.19
C GLU A 120 -1.18 -15.16 6.87
N LYS A 121 -1.90 -15.89 6.01
CA LYS A 121 -3.30 -15.56 5.67
C LYS A 121 -4.25 -15.66 6.86
N LYS A 122 -3.97 -16.55 7.83
CA LYS A 122 -4.81 -16.76 9.01
C LYS A 122 -4.68 -15.61 10.00
N TYR A 123 -3.46 -15.07 10.15
CA TYR A 123 -3.14 -14.03 11.12
C TYR A 123 -3.13 -12.62 10.53
N GLN A 124 -3.26 -12.47 9.21
CA GLN A 124 -3.40 -11.17 8.54
C GLN A 124 -4.56 -10.37 9.15
N GLY A 125 -4.27 -9.15 9.61
CA GLY A 125 -5.25 -8.29 10.30
C GLY A 125 -5.60 -8.74 11.73
N ARG A 126 -4.98 -9.82 12.23
CA ARG A 126 -5.23 -10.47 13.54
C ARG A 126 -3.92 -10.73 14.30
N GLY A 127 -2.98 -9.79 14.24
CA GLY A 127 -1.65 -9.95 14.82
C GLY A 127 -0.52 -9.82 13.81
N LEU A 128 -0.79 -10.12 12.54
CA LEU A 128 0.16 -9.94 11.44
C LEU A 128 -0.25 -8.75 10.57
N HIS A 129 0.66 -7.79 10.46
CA HIS A 129 0.46 -6.52 9.76
C HIS A 129 1.69 -6.16 8.94
N THR A 130 1.52 -5.23 7.99
CA THR A 130 2.60 -4.76 7.11
C THR A 130 2.83 -3.26 7.19
N CYS A 131 2.17 -2.57 8.13
CA CYS A 131 2.28 -1.13 8.32
C CYS A 131 2.24 -0.77 9.81
N ALA A 132 3.39 -0.55 10.43
CA ALA A 132 3.47 -0.11 11.83
C ALA A 132 2.68 1.19 12.11
N THR A 133 2.72 2.16 11.20
CA THR A 133 2.00 3.44 11.35
C THR A 133 0.50 3.28 11.36
N CYS A 134 -0.01 2.25 10.68
CA CYS A 134 -1.43 1.97 10.55
C CYS A 134 -1.94 1.27 11.82
N ASP A 135 -1.22 0.23 12.28
CA ASP A 135 -1.75 -0.71 13.27
C ASP A 135 -1.09 -0.61 14.65
N GLY A 136 0.05 0.09 14.77
CA GLY A 136 0.88 0.09 15.97
C GLY A 136 0.16 0.54 17.25
N PHE A 137 -0.84 1.41 17.13
CA PHE A 137 -1.64 1.89 18.25
C PHE A 137 -2.42 0.76 18.96
N PHE A 138 -2.95 -0.20 18.20
CA PHE A 138 -3.74 -1.31 18.75
C PHE A 138 -2.93 -2.27 19.62
N TYR A 139 -1.59 -2.24 19.50
CA TYR A 139 -0.67 -3.11 20.24
C TYR A 139 0.02 -2.41 21.42
N LYS A 140 -0.64 -1.40 21.99
CA LYS A 140 -0.14 -0.68 23.18
C LYS A 140 0.19 -1.65 24.31
N ASN A 141 1.37 -1.49 24.90
CA ASN A 141 1.93 -2.32 25.98
C ASN A 141 2.09 -3.82 25.62
N LYS A 142 2.08 -4.19 24.33
CA LYS A 142 2.40 -5.54 23.87
C LYS A 142 3.87 -5.65 23.47
N GLU A 143 4.34 -6.90 23.33
CA GLU A 143 5.64 -7.20 22.73
C GLU A 143 5.41 -7.49 21.24
N ILE A 144 6.22 -6.89 20.37
CA ILE A 144 6.00 -6.91 18.93
C ILE A 144 7.26 -7.41 18.21
N LEU A 145 7.07 -8.26 17.20
CA LEU A 145 8.14 -8.66 16.28
C LEU A 145 8.09 -7.78 15.02
N VAL A 146 9.26 -7.35 14.56
CA VAL A 146 9.44 -6.68 13.26
C VAL A 146 10.37 -7.52 12.43
N VAL A 147 9.89 -8.04 11.29
CA VAL A 147 10.67 -8.91 10.42
C VAL A 147 11.33 -8.09 9.32
N GLY A 148 12.66 -8.08 9.28
CA GLY A 148 13.43 -7.38 8.26
C GLY A 148 14.74 -6.82 8.78
N GLY A 149 15.52 -6.19 7.88
CA GLY A 149 16.80 -5.59 8.26
C GLY A 149 17.27 -4.43 7.39
N GLY A 150 16.36 -3.84 6.60
CA GLY A 150 16.61 -2.60 5.87
C GLY A 150 16.15 -1.37 6.67
N ASP A 151 16.23 -0.19 6.07
CA ASP A 151 15.78 1.05 6.70
C ASP A 151 14.32 0.98 7.14
N SER A 152 13.43 0.41 6.31
CA SER A 152 12.01 0.25 6.66
C SER A 152 11.79 -0.52 7.97
N ALA A 153 12.52 -1.62 8.18
CA ALA A 153 12.41 -2.40 9.42
C ALA A 153 12.87 -1.57 10.63
N CYS A 154 13.95 -0.79 10.48
CA CYS A 154 14.47 0.06 11.55
C CYS A 154 13.52 1.21 11.88
N GLU A 155 12.97 1.88 10.86
CA GLU A 155 12.00 2.96 11.02
C GLU A 155 10.73 2.47 11.71
N GLU A 156 10.17 1.35 11.24
CA GLU A 156 8.95 0.77 11.81
C GLU A 156 9.17 0.27 13.23
N ALA A 157 10.27 -0.42 13.51
CA ALA A 157 10.59 -0.86 14.87
C ALA A 157 10.69 0.33 15.84
N ASN A 158 11.41 1.38 15.45
CA ASN A 158 11.56 2.57 16.27
C ASN A 158 10.22 3.31 16.47
N PHE A 159 9.37 3.37 15.44
CA PHE A 159 8.02 3.92 15.57
C PHE A 159 7.18 3.11 16.58
N LEU A 160 7.19 1.79 16.49
CA LEU A 160 6.41 0.90 17.35
C LEU A 160 6.78 1.03 18.83
N THR A 161 8.03 1.38 19.18
CA THR A 161 8.43 1.58 20.59
C THR A 161 7.67 2.68 21.33
N LYS A 162 6.98 3.58 20.60
CA LYS A 162 6.08 4.59 21.17
C LYS A 162 4.86 3.96 21.86
N PHE A 163 4.44 2.78 21.40
CA PHE A 163 3.25 2.08 21.88
C PHE A 163 3.60 0.76 22.58
N ALA A 164 4.55 0.02 22.03
CA ALA A 164 4.93 -1.30 22.50
C ALA A 164 5.69 -1.25 23.85
N LYS A 165 5.56 -2.34 24.60
CA LYS A 165 6.39 -2.64 25.76
C LYS A 165 7.83 -2.93 25.32
N LYS A 166 7.96 -3.73 24.27
CA LYS A 166 9.23 -4.19 23.68
C LYS A 166 9.04 -4.47 22.20
N VAL A 167 10.05 -4.22 21.39
CA VAL A 167 10.09 -4.56 19.97
C VAL A 167 11.31 -5.43 19.71
N THR A 168 11.14 -6.56 19.02
CA THR A 168 12.26 -7.42 18.62
C THR A 168 12.37 -7.42 17.10
N ILE A 169 13.51 -6.99 16.57
CA ILE A 169 13.80 -7.06 15.14
C ILE A 169 14.31 -8.48 14.84
N VAL A 170 13.58 -9.21 14.01
CA VAL A 170 13.96 -10.54 13.52
C VAL A 170 14.64 -10.39 12.18
N HIS A 171 15.90 -10.79 12.11
CA HIS A 171 16.68 -10.70 10.88
C HIS A 171 17.45 -11.98 10.58
N ARG A 172 17.38 -12.42 9.32
CA ARG A 172 18.00 -13.66 8.82
C ARG A 172 19.54 -13.64 8.71
N LYS A 173 20.19 -12.57 9.16
CA LYS A 173 21.64 -12.38 9.14
C LYS A 173 22.08 -11.77 10.46
N ASP A 174 23.38 -11.78 10.70
CA ASP A 174 24.07 -11.13 11.81
C ASP A 174 24.22 -9.60 11.67
N ASN A 175 23.82 -9.01 10.54
CA ASN A 175 23.93 -7.58 10.29
C ASN A 175 22.75 -6.96 9.54
N LEU A 176 22.45 -5.69 9.84
CA LEU A 176 21.44 -4.91 9.13
C LEU A 176 22.00 -4.32 7.83
N ARG A 177 21.18 -4.33 6.79
CA ARG A 177 21.41 -3.59 5.54
C ARG A 177 21.07 -2.09 5.67
N ALA A 178 20.37 -1.70 6.74
CA ALA A 178 19.96 -0.32 6.98
C ALA A 178 21.14 0.67 6.98
N SER A 179 20.85 1.91 6.62
CA SER A 179 21.77 3.03 6.70
C SER A 179 22.34 3.18 8.11
N LYS A 180 23.57 3.71 8.22
CA LYS A 180 24.28 3.84 9.51
C LYS A 180 23.43 4.56 10.57
N ILE A 181 22.79 5.66 10.20
CA ILE A 181 21.95 6.46 11.11
C ILE A 181 20.77 5.64 11.62
N MET A 182 20.13 4.84 10.76
CA MET A 182 18.99 4.02 11.17
C MET A 182 19.41 2.88 12.11
N ARG A 183 20.53 2.22 11.81
CA ARG A 183 21.13 1.21 12.71
C ARG A 183 21.41 1.78 14.09
N GLU A 184 22.11 2.92 14.15
CA GLU A 184 22.41 3.57 15.44
C GLU A 184 21.16 3.95 16.23
N ARG A 185 20.07 4.37 15.56
CA ARG A 185 18.81 4.70 16.23
C ARG A 185 18.19 3.49 16.91
N VAL A 186 18.15 2.35 16.22
CA VAL A 186 17.56 1.13 16.78
C VAL A 186 18.46 0.49 17.84
N GLU A 187 19.77 0.52 17.66
CA GLU A 187 20.76 0.02 18.63
C GLU A 187 20.76 0.83 19.94
N LYS A 188 20.50 2.15 19.87
CA LYS A 188 20.43 3.02 21.05
C LYS A 188 19.06 3.00 21.75
N ASN A 189 18.05 2.38 21.16
CA ASN A 189 16.70 2.36 21.73
C ASN A 189 16.56 1.20 22.73
N PRO A 190 16.38 1.45 24.04
CA PRO A 190 16.37 0.40 25.05
C PRO A 190 15.16 -0.52 25.01
N LYS A 191 14.14 -0.18 24.21
CA LYS A 191 12.97 -1.05 23.97
C LYS A 191 13.14 -1.99 22.78
N ILE A 192 14.24 -1.88 22.03
CA ILE A 192 14.52 -2.69 20.85
C ILE A 192 15.55 -3.75 21.18
N GLU A 193 15.22 -5.00 20.84
CA GLU A 193 16.16 -6.12 20.83
C GLU A 193 16.29 -6.70 19.43
N PHE A 194 17.35 -7.49 19.23
CA PHE A 194 17.61 -8.14 17.96
C PHE A 194 17.60 -9.66 18.13
N MET A 195 16.92 -10.33 17.22
CA MET A 195 16.99 -11.76 17.01
C MET A 195 17.67 -12.00 15.65
N TRP A 196 19.00 -12.12 15.71
CA TRP A 196 19.87 -12.34 14.55
C TRP A 196 19.81 -13.79 14.07
N ASP A 197 20.26 -14.01 12.84
CA ASP A 197 20.37 -15.33 12.21
C ASP A 197 19.09 -16.17 12.36
N SER A 198 17.95 -15.49 12.28
CA SER A 198 16.64 -16.06 12.59
C SER A 198 15.60 -15.72 11.52
N GLU A 199 14.65 -16.65 11.34
CA GLU A 199 13.52 -16.52 10.44
C GLU A 199 12.21 -16.95 11.11
N ILE A 200 11.09 -16.46 10.59
CA ILE A 200 9.76 -16.89 11.04
C ILE A 200 9.37 -18.12 10.22
N VAL A 201 8.93 -19.18 10.90
CA VAL A 201 8.61 -20.48 10.27
C VAL A 201 7.10 -20.78 10.23
N GLU A 202 6.32 -20.21 11.15
CA GLU A 202 4.85 -20.34 11.24
C GLU A 202 4.19 -19.18 12.01
#